data_AF-A0A9D0YU53-F1
#
_entry.id   AF-A0A9D0YU53-F1
#
_cell.length_a   1.000
_cell.length_b   1.000
_cell.length_c   1.000
_cell.angle_alpha   90.00
_cell.angle_beta   90.00
_cell.angle_gamma   90.00
#
_symmetry.space_group_name_H-M   'P 1'
#
loop_
_entity.id
_entity.type
_entity.pdbx_description
1 polymer ?
#
loop_
_entity_poly.entity_id
_entity_poly.type
_entity_poly.pdbx_seq_one_letter_code
_entity_poly.pdbx_strand_id
1 'polypeptide(L)'
;MVNSLFDKKTAKQFTAIAREKAKLQAKEQKAVDNFMHSSSMETIISVFDIVDVNGHPKEKALSSQLRNKYLQSELGFDDLMTLEGLYSSNYRFFKNKDEQE
;
A
#
# COMPACT_ATOMS: atom_id res chain seq x y z
N MET A 1 -6.66 0.31 -47.28
CA MET A 1 -7.16 0.79 -45.97
C MET A 1 -6.60 -0.10 -44.89
N VAL A 2 -5.93 0.46 -43.87
CA VAL A 2 -5.52 -0.29 -42.69
C VAL A 2 -6.70 -0.24 -41.72
N ASN A 3 -7.37 -1.38 -41.51
CA ASN A 3 -8.63 -1.46 -40.75
C ASN A 3 -8.44 -1.47 -39.22
N SER A 4 -7.20 -1.52 -38.71
CA SER A 4 -6.86 -1.48 -37.29
C SER A 4 -5.34 -1.34 -37.11
N LEU A 5 -4.91 -0.64 -36.05
CA LEU A 5 -3.50 -0.52 -35.66
C LEU A 5 -2.92 -1.87 -35.18
N PHE A 6 -3.78 -2.72 -34.61
CA PHE A 6 -3.42 -4.09 -34.22
C PHE A 6 -4.05 -5.12 -35.15
N ASP A 7 -3.30 -6.16 -35.48
CA ASP A 7 -3.89 -7.37 -36.04
C ASP A 7 -4.83 -8.05 -35.00
N LYS A 8 -5.68 -8.96 -35.49
CA LYS A 8 -6.68 -9.64 -34.64
C LYS A 8 -6.05 -10.44 -33.48
N LYS A 9 -4.83 -10.96 -33.63
CA LYS A 9 -4.14 -11.74 -32.60
C LYS A 9 -3.61 -10.81 -31.51
N THR A 10 -2.94 -9.72 -31.91
CA THR A 10 -2.40 -8.69 -31.00
C THR A 10 -3.54 -8.03 -30.21
N ALA A 11 -4.64 -7.66 -30.87
CA ALA A 11 -5.80 -7.07 -30.20
C ALA A 11 -6.40 -7.99 -29.13
N LYS A 12 -6.48 -9.31 -29.40
CA LYS A 12 -6.94 -10.29 -28.42
C LYS A 12 -6.00 -10.42 -27.22
N GLN A 13 -4.69 -10.42 -27.45
CA GLN A 13 -3.69 -10.50 -26.37
C GLN A 13 -3.78 -9.28 -25.44
N PHE A 14 -3.81 -8.07 -25.99
CA PHE A 14 -3.94 -6.85 -25.18
C PHE A 14 -5.27 -6.81 -24.43
N THR A 15 -6.37 -7.24 -25.06
CA THR A 15 -7.67 -7.33 -24.39
C THR A 15 -7.64 -8.34 -23.22
N ALA A 16 -6.97 -9.47 -23.39
CA ALA A 16 -6.82 -10.46 -22.33
C ALA A 16 -6.01 -9.89 -21.15
N ILE A 17 -4.86 -9.27 -21.42
CA ILE A 17 -4.02 -8.64 -20.40
C ILE A 17 -4.78 -7.53 -19.67
N ALA A 18 -5.52 -6.69 -20.40
CA ALA A 18 -6.33 -5.62 -19.79
C ALA A 18 -7.40 -6.18 -18.84
N ARG A 19 -8.06 -7.29 -19.22
CA ARG A 19 -9.03 -7.97 -18.35
C ARG A 19 -8.37 -8.57 -17.11
N GLU A 20 -7.18 -9.15 -17.24
CA GLU A 20 -6.43 -9.68 -16.09
C GLU A 20 -5.99 -8.56 -15.15
N LYS A 21 -5.48 -7.44 -15.69
CA LYS A 21 -5.15 -6.26 -14.90
C LYS A 21 -6.36 -5.69 -14.16
N ALA A 22 -7.51 -5.56 -14.83
CA ALA A 22 -8.73 -5.08 -14.18
C ALA A 22 -9.19 -6.00 -13.03
N LYS A 23 -9.06 -7.32 -13.20
CA LYS A 23 -9.36 -8.29 -12.13
C LYS A 23 -8.37 -8.17 -10.98
N LEU A 24 -7.09 -7.94 -11.25
CA LEU A 24 -6.07 -7.77 -10.22
C LEU A 24 -6.31 -6.47 -9.43
N GLN A 25 -6.55 -5.35 -10.12
CA GLN A 25 -6.87 -4.07 -9.50
C GLN A 25 -8.12 -4.15 -8.61
N ALA A 26 -9.16 -4.87 -9.04
CA ALA A 26 -10.34 -5.09 -8.21
C ALA A 26 -10.03 -5.90 -6.94
N LYS A 27 -9.11 -6.87 -7.01
CA LYS A 27 -8.66 -7.64 -5.83
C LYS A 27 -7.81 -6.79 -4.89
N GLU A 28 -6.91 -5.98 -5.44
CA GLU A 28 -6.09 -5.04 -4.68
C GLU A 28 -6.96 -4.04 -3.93
N GLN A 29 -7.93 -3.40 -4.61
CA GLN A 29 -8.85 -2.46 -3.97
C GLN A 29 -9.63 -3.12 -2.83
N LYS A 30 -10.16 -4.33 -3.06
CA LYS A 30 -10.87 -5.07 -2.01
C LYS A 30 -9.98 -5.38 -0.80
N ALA A 31 -8.70 -5.70 -1.03
CA ALA A 31 -7.75 -5.95 0.05
C ALA A 31 -7.44 -4.67 0.85
N VAL A 32 -7.26 -3.54 0.16
CA VAL A 32 -7.10 -2.22 0.78
C VAL A 32 -8.33 -1.87 1.61
N ASP A 33 -9.53 -1.99 1.04
CA ASP A 33 -10.78 -1.69 1.74
C ASP A 33 -10.90 -2.55 3.00
N ASN A 34 -10.68 -3.87 2.88
CA ASN A 34 -10.73 -4.78 4.03
C ASN A 34 -9.76 -4.36 5.13
N PHE A 35 -8.51 -4.03 4.78
CA PHE A 35 -7.51 -3.59 5.75
C PHE A 35 -7.95 -2.30 6.44
N MET A 36 -8.42 -1.30 5.68
CA MET A 36 -8.86 -0.02 6.22
C MET A 36 -10.10 -0.15 7.12
N HIS A 37 -10.93 -1.17 6.92
CA HIS A 37 -12.07 -1.48 7.78
C HIS A 37 -11.67 -2.30 9.03
N SER A 38 -10.67 -3.17 8.94
CA SER A 38 -10.27 -4.06 10.04
C SER A 38 -9.24 -3.43 10.98
N SER A 39 -8.39 -2.55 10.46
CA SER A 39 -7.29 -1.92 11.21
C SER A 39 -7.76 -0.65 11.90
N SER A 40 -7.40 -0.46 13.17
CA SER A 40 -7.72 0.79 13.85
C SER A 40 -6.83 1.93 13.31
N MET A 41 -7.44 3.11 13.17
CA MET A 41 -6.71 4.34 12.85
C MET A 41 -5.53 4.57 13.82
N GLU A 42 -5.73 4.25 15.09
CA GLU A 42 -4.71 4.37 16.14
C GLU A 42 -3.48 3.51 15.85
N THR A 43 -3.65 2.26 15.39
CA THR A 43 -2.53 1.39 15.01
C THR A 43 -1.75 1.95 13.83
N ILE A 44 -2.43 2.47 12.81
CA ILE A 44 -1.75 3.03 11.63
C ILE A 44 -0.96 4.29 12.01
N ILE A 45 -1.55 5.17 12.82
CA ILE A 45 -0.88 6.38 13.30
C ILE A 45 0.32 6.04 14.20
N SER A 46 0.19 5.06 15.09
CA SER A 46 1.28 4.66 15.99
C SER A 46 2.48 4.12 15.22
N VAL A 47 2.25 3.43 14.08
CA VAL A 47 3.33 3.02 13.18
C VAL A 47 4.10 4.22 12.66
N PHE A 48 3.39 5.23 12.16
CA PHE A 48 4.04 6.43 11.66
C PHE A 48 4.81 7.17 12.76
N ASP A 49 4.24 7.32 13.96
CA ASP A 49 4.88 7.99 15.10
C ASP A 49 6.18 7.27 15.51
N ILE A 50 6.15 5.95 15.60
CA ILE A 50 7.32 5.16 16.01
C ILE A 50 8.43 5.25 14.97
N VAL A 51 8.09 5.19 13.68
CA VAL A 51 9.07 5.34 12.61
C VAL A 51 9.63 6.77 12.59
N ASP A 52 8.81 7.79 12.82
CA ASP A 52 9.28 9.18 12.84
C ASP A 52 10.29 9.45 13.96
N VAL A 53 10.10 8.84 15.14
CA VAL A 53 11.05 8.94 16.25
C VAL A 53 12.30 8.09 15.99
N ASN A 54 12.11 6.80 15.67
CA ASN A 54 13.17 5.79 15.78
C ASN A 54 13.72 5.24 14.45
N GLY A 55 12.99 5.47 13.35
CA GLY A 55 13.29 4.86 12.05
C GLY A 55 14.55 5.40 11.39
N HIS A 56 15.08 4.67 10.43
CA HIS A 56 16.20 5.14 9.62
C HIS A 56 15.79 6.38 8.77
N PRO A 57 16.67 7.34 8.44
CA PRO A 57 16.28 8.54 7.68
C PRO A 57 15.48 8.28 6.39
N LYS A 58 15.78 7.19 5.68
CA LYS A 58 15.02 6.75 4.49
C LYS A 58 13.60 6.28 4.84
N GLU A 59 13.45 5.55 5.94
CA GLU A 59 12.16 5.08 6.44
C GLU A 59 11.31 6.25 6.94
N LYS A 60 11.92 7.24 7.60
CA LYS A 60 11.22 8.48 8.01
C LYS A 60 10.67 9.23 6.80
N ALA A 61 11.46 9.37 5.74
CA ALA A 61 11.00 9.99 4.50
C ALA A 61 9.82 9.23 3.86
N LEU A 62 9.90 7.90 3.80
CA LEU A 62 8.82 7.05 3.30
C LEU A 62 7.56 7.12 4.17
N SER A 63 7.74 7.06 5.50
CA SER A 63 6.67 7.18 6.50
C SER A 63 5.94 8.51 6.37
N SER A 64 6.66 9.62 6.17
CA SER A 64 6.06 10.94 5.97
C SER A 64 5.20 11.00 4.69
N GLN A 65 5.69 10.43 3.58
CA GLN A 65 4.92 10.35 2.34
C GLN A 65 3.66 9.49 2.50
N LEU A 66 3.78 8.33 3.14
CA LEU A 66 2.66 7.43 3.42
C LEU A 66 1.64 8.05 4.37
N ARG A 67 2.08 8.77 5.40
CA ARG A 67 1.19 9.49 6.32
C ARG A 67 0.36 10.53 5.57
N ASN A 68 0.96 11.28 4.66
CA ASN A 68 0.22 12.28 3.87
C ASN A 68 -0.86 11.60 3.01
N LYS A 69 -0.52 10.50 2.31
CA LYS A 69 -1.49 9.71 1.54
C LYS A 69 -2.61 9.15 2.43
N TYR A 70 -2.28 8.66 3.62
CA TYR A 70 -3.27 8.16 4.59
C TYR A 70 -4.27 9.25 4.97
N LEU A 71 -3.79 10.44 5.33
CA LEU A 71 -4.64 11.57 5.69
C LEU A 71 -5.54 12.04 4.53
N GLN A 72 -5.12 11.80 3.29
CA GLN A 72 -5.89 12.10 2.09
C GLN A 72 -6.81 10.95 1.65
N SER A 73 -6.82 9.81 2.37
CA SER A 73 -7.53 8.59 1.98
C SER A 73 -7.10 8.02 0.62
N GLU A 74 -5.81 8.17 0.30
CA GLU A 74 -5.21 7.78 -0.99
C GLU A 74 -4.25 6.57 -0.87
N LEU A 75 -4.30 5.80 0.22
CA LEU A 75 -3.45 4.61 0.35
C LEU A 75 -3.84 3.54 -0.68
N GLY A 76 -2.86 3.13 -1.49
CA GLY A 76 -2.97 1.98 -2.37
C GLY A 76 -2.44 0.69 -1.76
N PHE A 77 -2.55 -0.41 -2.51
CA PHE A 77 -2.05 -1.72 -2.10
C PHE A 77 -0.54 -1.71 -1.80
N ASP A 78 0.28 -1.14 -2.70
CA ASP A 78 1.73 -1.05 -2.52
C ASP A 78 2.13 -0.17 -1.33
N ASP A 79 1.32 0.85 -1.03
CA ASP A 79 1.52 1.72 0.13
C ASP A 79 1.30 0.94 1.43
N LEU A 80 0.28 0.07 1.49
CA LEU A 80 0.05 -0.82 2.63
C LEU A 80 1.16 -1.86 2.81
N MET A 81 1.67 -2.42 1.71
CA MET A 81 2.84 -3.32 1.78
C MET A 81 4.08 -2.59 2.31
N THR A 82 4.25 -1.32 1.93
CA THR A 82 5.34 -0.49 2.45
C THR A 82 5.14 -0.18 3.93
N LEU A 83 3.91 0.12 4.35
CA LEU A 83 3.56 0.34 5.76
C LEU A 83 3.86 -0.89 6.61
N GLU A 84 3.52 -2.09 6.14
CA GLU A 84 3.84 -3.34 6.81
C GLU A 84 5.35 -3.58 6.92
N GLY A 85 6.10 -3.23 5.88
CA GLY A 85 7.56 -3.24 5.90
C GLY A 85 8.14 -2.29 6.95
N LEU A 86 7.59 -1.08 7.08
CA LEU A 86 8.01 -0.10 8.09
C LEU A 86 7.72 -0.60 9.51
N TYR A 87 6.53 -1.17 9.73
CA TYR A 87 6.16 -1.80 10.99
C TYR A 87 7.13 -2.93 11.36
N SER A 88 7.38 -3.85 10.43
CA SER A 88 8.29 -4.99 10.63
C SER A 88 9.72 -4.55 10.94
N SER A 89 10.26 -3.57 10.20
CA SER A 89 11.63 -3.05 10.39
C SER A 89 11.81 -2.38 11.77
N ASN A 90 10.74 -1.74 12.26
CA ASN A 90 10.74 -1.01 13.53
C ASN A 90 10.12 -1.79 14.70
N TYR A 91 9.79 -3.08 14.51
CA TYR A 91 9.01 -3.91 15.43
C TYR A 91 9.52 -3.88 16.89
N ARG A 92 10.84 -3.82 17.09
CA ARG A 92 11.45 -3.74 18.43
C ARG A 92 10.97 -2.53 19.25
N PHE A 93 10.62 -1.43 18.60
CA PHE A 93 10.16 -0.21 19.26
C PHE A 93 8.67 -0.24 19.59
N PHE A 94 7.90 -1.12 18.94
CA PHE A 94 6.50 -1.38 19.29
C PHE A 94 6.42 -2.26 20.54
N LYS A 95 7.22 -3.34 20.59
CA LYS A 95 7.30 -4.24 21.77
C LYS A 95 7.65 -3.51 23.07
N ASN A 96 8.59 -2.58 23.02
CA ASN A 96 9.04 -1.85 24.21
C ASN A 96 7.98 -0.86 24.73
N LYS A 97 6.97 -0.52 23.93
CA LYS A 97 5.86 0.38 24.32
C LYS A 97 4.80 -0.40 25.11
N ASP A 98 4.52 -1.64 24.72
CA ASP A 98 3.57 -2.52 25.40
C ASP A 98 4.09 -3.04 26.75
N GLU A 99 5.41 -3.08 26.97
CA GLU A 99 6.03 -3.45 28.25
C GLU A 99 6.09 -2.29 29.27
N GLN A 100 5.74 -1.07 28.87
CA GLN A 100 5.76 0.14 29.73
C GLN A 100 4.37 0.66 30.13
N GLU A 101 3.29 -0.05 29.77
CA GLU A 101 1.93 0.14 30.29
C GLU A 101 1.61 -0.82 31.43
#